data_AF-A0A662I4Q8-F1
#
_entry.id   AF-A0A662I4Q8-F1
#
_cell.length_a   1.000
_cell.length_b   1.000
_cell.length_c   1.000
_cell.angle_alpha   90.00
_cell.angle_beta   90.00
_cell.angle_gamma   90.00
#
_symmetry.space_group_name_H-M   'P 1'
#
loop_
_entity.id
_entity.type
_entity.pdbx_description
1 polymer ?
#
loop_
_entity_poly.entity_id
_entity_poly.type
_entity_poly.pdbx_seq_one_letter_code
_entity_poly.pdbx_strand_id
1 'polypeptide(L)'
;MRIRSIKIAYLTIDDAPSRDFKHKIEYLESKGIKATFFCQGRFLEERLEEAVDAIRKGHVIGNHSYDHPRFSEITLEEAERQIRRTDELIEEAYRLAGVPRLYRVFRFP
;
A
#
# COMPACT_ATOMS: atom_id res chain seq x y z
N MET A 1 -28.20 -29.61 -1.41
CA MET A 1 -27.36 -28.68 -0.62
C MET A 1 -26.82 -27.61 -1.57
N ARG A 2 -27.28 -26.35 -1.49
CA ARG A 2 -26.79 -25.26 -2.36
C ARG A 2 -25.48 -24.74 -1.76
N ILE A 3 -24.36 -24.99 -2.42
CA ILE A 3 -23.10 -24.32 -2.08
C ILE A 3 -23.32 -22.83 -2.34
N ARG A 4 -23.43 -22.03 -1.28
CA ARG A 4 -23.47 -20.57 -1.41
C ARG A 4 -22.11 -20.14 -1.95
N SER A 5 -22.07 -19.67 -3.19
CA SER A 5 -20.90 -19.02 -3.76
C SER A 5 -20.52 -17.83 -2.86
N ILE A 6 -19.31 -17.85 -2.32
CA ILE A 6 -18.77 -16.75 -1.55
C ILE A 6 -18.47 -15.63 -2.54
N LYS A 7 -19.18 -14.50 -2.40
CA LYS A 7 -18.86 -13.29 -3.15
C LYS A 7 -17.71 -12.59 -2.46
N ILE A 8 -16.56 -12.53 -3.13
CA ILE A 8 -15.35 -11.88 -2.63
C ILE A 8 -15.12 -10.60 -3.42
N ALA A 9 -14.82 -9.51 -2.72
CA ALA A 9 -14.35 -8.26 -3.31
C ALA A 9 -13.07 -7.83 -2.57
N TYR A 10 -12.11 -7.32 -3.32
CA TYR A 10 -10.87 -6.77 -2.78
C TYR A 10 -10.92 -5.26 -2.85
N LEU A 11 -10.92 -4.60 -1.68
CA LEU A 11 -10.83 -3.15 -1.63
C LEU A 11 -9.36 -2.74 -1.79
N THR A 12 -9.09 -1.96 -2.83
CA THR A 12 -7.78 -1.35 -3.07
C THR A 12 -7.91 0.16 -3.11
N ILE A 13 -6.98 0.88 -2.48
CA ILE A 13 -7.02 2.33 -2.36
C ILE A 13 -5.66 2.88 -2.78
N ASP A 14 -5.67 3.78 -3.76
CA ASP A 14 -4.47 4.40 -4.30
C ASP A 14 -4.15 5.71 -3.57
N ASP A 15 -3.00 6.31 -3.88
CA ASP A 15 -2.52 7.58 -3.34
C ASP A 15 -2.40 7.65 -1.81
N ALA A 16 -2.08 6.50 -1.20
CA ALA A 16 -1.77 6.41 0.23
C ALA A 16 -0.28 6.71 0.52
N PRO A 17 0.11 6.92 1.79
CA PRO A 17 -0.70 7.40 2.89
C PRO A 17 -1.20 8.84 2.63
N SER A 18 -2.51 9.05 2.59
CA SER A 18 -3.11 10.37 2.51
C SER A 18 -3.18 11.05 3.89
N ARG A 19 -3.52 12.35 3.95
CA ARG A 19 -3.61 13.10 5.22
C ARG A 19 -4.57 12.51 6.27
N ASP A 20 -5.58 11.77 5.82
CA ASP A 20 -6.62 11.11 6.61
C ASP A 20 -6.40 9.58 6.70
N PHE A 21 -5.19 9.09 6.38
CA PHE A 21 -4.91 7.66 6.27
C PHE A 21 -5.19 6.89 7.56
N LYS A 22 -4.75 7.41 8.72
CA LYS A 22 -5.15 6.86 10.03
C LYS A 22 -6.66 6.73 10.21
N HIS A 23 -7.44 7.76 9.84
CA HIS A 23 -8.90 7.72 9.96
C HIS A 23 -9.52 6.65 9.03
N LYS A 24 -8.99 6.50 7.81
CA LYS A 24 -9.40 5.43 6.88
C LYS A 24 -9.15 4.04 7.48
N ILE A 25 -7.98 3.83 8.08
CA ILE A 25 -7.64 2.56 8.76
C ILE A 25 -8.63 2.29 9.89
N GLU A 26 -8.85 3.26 10.79
CA GLU A 26 -9.78 3.12 11.91
C GLU A 26 -11.22 2.81 11.44
N TYR A 27 -11.67 3.48 10.38
CA TYR A 27 -12.97 3.21 9.78
C TYR A 27 -13.06 1.78 9.23
N LEU A 28 -12.07 1.34 8.45
CA LEU A 28 -12.04 -0.01 7.88
C LEU A 28 -12.01 -1.09 8.97
N GLU A 29 -11.22 -0.89 10.03
CA GLU A 29 -11.20 -1.78 11.20
C GLU A 29 -12.57 -1.86 11.87
N SER A 30 -13.28 -0.73 12.03
CA SER A 30 -14.64 -0.71 12.59
C SER A 30 -15.66 -1.50 11.77
N LYS A 31 -15.36 -1.75 10.49
CA LYS A 31 -16.19 -2.54 9.56
C LYS A 31 -15.68 -3.97 9.38
N GLY A 32 -14.56 -4.34 10.00
CA GLY A 32 -13.90 -5.63 9.78
C GLY A 32 -13.41 -5.81 8.35
N ILE A 33 -13.08 -4.72 7.65
CA ILE A 33 -12.64 -4.74 6.25
C ILE A 33 -11.13 -4.57 6.21
N LYS A 34 -10.43 -5.46 5.50
CA LYS A 34 -9.02 -5.27 5.14
C LYS A 34 -8.92 -4.73 3.72
N ALA A 35 -7.89 -3.93 3.48
CA ALA A 35 -7.66 -3.27 2.20
C ALA A 35 -6.19 -3.37 1.80
N THR A 36 -5.94 -3.24 0.50
CA THR A 36 -4.61 -3.02 -0.05
C THR A 36 -4.45 -1.54 -0.36
N PHE A 37 -3.50 -0.88 0.28
CA PHE A 37 -3.18 0.51 0.04
C PHE A 37 -1.96 0.61 -0.88
N PHE A 38 -2.13 1.20 -2.05
CA PHE A 38 -1.03 1.48 -2.98
C PHE A 38 -0.45 2.84 -2.60
N CYS A 39 0.75 2.79 -2.01
CA CYS A 39 1.37 3.95 -1.40
C CYS A 39 2.38 4.62 -2.33
N GLN A 40 2.36 5.95 -2.38
CA GLN A 40 3.41 6.76 -2.98
C GLN A 40 4.60 6.86 -2.03
N GLY A 41 5.81 6.64 -2.53
CA GLY A 41 7.04 6.67 -1.72
C GLY A 41 7.25 7.99 -1.00
N ARG A 42 7.01 9.14 -1.65
CA ARG A 42 7.15 10.46 -1.01
C ARG A 42 6.25 10.65 0.22
N PHE A 43 5.07 10.03 0.25
CA PHE A 43 4.18 10.10 1.40
C PHE A 43 4.54 9.07 2.48
N LEU A 44 5.13 7.94 2.09
CA LEU A 44 5.67 6.98 3.04
C LEU A 44 6.83 7.56 3.85
N GLU A 45 7.71 8.37 3.25
CA GLU A 45 8.79 9.05 3.99
C GLU A 45 8.25 9.92 5.13
N GLU A 46 7.11 10.58 4.91
CA GLU A 46 6.48 11.45 5.91
C GLU A 46 5.62 10.69 6.94
N ARG A 47 5.04 9.54 6.55
CA ARG A 47 3.98 8.84 7.31
C ARG A 47 4.27 7.36 7.50
N LEU A 48 5.55 7.00 7.62
CA LEU A 48 5.99 5.61 7.75
C LEU A 48 5.33 4.90 8.93
N GLU A 49 5.18 5.59 10.06
CA GLU A 49 4.54 5.03 11.26
C GLU A 49 3.07 4.66 11.01
N GLU A 50 2.35 5.42 10.18
CA GLU A 50 0.96 5.08 9.85
C GLU A 50 0.90 3.83 8.97
N ALA A 51 1.84 3.66 8.04
CA ALA A 51 1.95 2.43 7.24
C ALA A 51 2.29 1.21 8.11
N VAL A 52 3.18 1.37 9.09
CA VAL A 52 3.50 0.33 10.08
C VAL A 52 2.25 -0.08 10.88
N ASP A 53 1.45 0.88 11.34
CA ASP A 53 0.20 0.62 12.05
C ASP A 53 -0.82 -0.11 11.15
N ALA A 54 -0.95 0.30 9.89
CA ALA A 54 -1.79 -0.38 8.89
C ALA A 54 -1.39 -1.86 8.72
N ILE A 55 -0.09 -2.14 8.62
CA ILE A 55 0.44 -3.51 8.47
C ILE A 55 0.12 -4.35 9.72
N ARG A 56 0.33 -3.79 10.92
CA ARG A 56 -0.02 -4.48 12.18
C ARG A 56 -1.50 -4.80 12.30
N LYS A 57 -2.35 -3.97 11.70
CA LYS A 57 -3.80 -4.18 11.60
C LYS A 57 -4.18 -5.12 10.45
N GLY A 58 -3.23 -5.66 9.68
CA GLY A 58 -3.50 -6.65 8.63
C GLY A 58 -3.94 -6.06 7.29
N HIS A 59 -3.73 -4.76 7.07
CA HIS A 59 -3.78 -4.18 5.73
C HIS A 59 -2.53 -4.56 4.93
N VAL A 60 -2.63 -4.53 3.60
CA VAL A 60 -1.49 -4.75 2.70
C VAL A 60 -0.99 -3.41 2.19
N ILE A 61 0.32 -3.19 2.21
CA ILE A 61 0.96 -2.02 1.60
C ILE A 61 1.56 -2.42 0.26
N GLY A 62 1.05 -1.82 -0.81
CA GLY A 62 1.52 -1.92 -2.18
C GLY A 62 2.30 -0.69 -2.62
N ASN A 63 3.01 -0.82 -3.73
CA ASN A 63 3.85 0.23 -4.30
C ASN A 63 3.09 0.98 -5.40
N HIS A 64 3.03 2.31 -5.31
CA HIS A 64 2.39 3.19 -6.29
C HIS A 64 3.36 4.21 -6.89
N SER A 65 4.62 3.80 -7.08
CA SER A 65 5.75 4.67 -7.44
C SER A 65 6.11 5.70 -6.35
N TYR A 66 7.18 6.45 -6.56
CA TYR A 66 7.66 7.37 -5.54
C TYR A 66 6.94 8.73 -5.63
N ASP A 67 6.88 9.34 -6.83
CA ASP A 67 6.32 10.67 -7.10
C ASP A 67 5.05 10.67 -7.96
N HIS A 68 4.52 9.50 -8.33
CA HIS A 68 3.35 9.35 -9.20
C HIS A 68 3.52 9.96 -10.63
N PRO A 69 4.66 9.74 -11.33
CA PRO A 69 4.81 10.19 -12.71
C PRO A 69 3.97 9.35 -13.68
N ARG A 70 3.70 9.88 -14.88
CA ARG A 70 3.11 9.08 -15.96
C ARG A 70 4.17 8.11 -16.50
N PHE A 71 4.05 6.82 -16.20
CA PHE A 71 5.07 5.82 -16.55
C PHE A 71 5.31 5.68 -18.07
N SER A 72 4.33 6.05 -18.90
CA SER A 72 4.46 6.09 -20.36
C SER A 72 5.34 7.24 -20.88
N GLU A 73 5.69 8.20 -20.03
CA GLU A 73 6.39 9.45 -20.39
C GLU A 73 7.81 9.53 -19.80
N ILE A 74 8.24 8.50 -19.07
CA ILE A 74 9.55 8.44 -18.42
C ILE A 74 10.40 7.29 -18.98
N THR A 75 11.71 7.35 -18.76
CA THR A 75 12.62 6.27 -19.17
C THR A 75 12.48 5.05 -18.27
N LEU A 76 12.95 3.89 -18.73
CA LEU A 76 12.98 2.68 -17.92
C LEU A 76 13.80 2.87 -16.64
N GLU A 77 14.92 3.60 -16.71
CA GLU A 77 15.76 3.88 -15.55
C GLU A 77 15.02 4.75 -14.51
N GLU A 78 14.21 5.70 -14.95
CA GLU A 78 13.37 6.48 -14.04
C GLU A 78 12.26 5.62 -13.44
N ALA A 79 11.60 4.78 -14.24
CA ALA A 79 10.60 3.83 -13.74
C ALA A 79 11.19 2.88 -12.68
N GLU A 80 12.40 2.37 -12.91
CA GLU A 80 13.10 1.54 -11.92
C GLU A 80 13.41 2.31 -10.63
N ARG A 81 13.88 3.56 -10.72
CA ARG A 81 14.14 4.40 -9.54
C ARG A 81 12.88 4.63 -8.72
N GLN A 82 11.78 4.97 -9.39
CA GLN A 82 10.47 5.20 -8.78
C GLN A 82 9.98 3.97 -8.01
N ILE A 83 10.12 2.79 -8.60
CA ILE A 83 9.71 1.52 -7.97
C ILE A 83 10.65 1.18 -6.82
N ARG A 84 11.97 1.14 -7.03
CA ARG A 84 12.95 0.67 -6.04
C ARG A 84 12.94 1.51 -4.77
N ARG A 85 12.95 2.84 -4.90
CA ARG A 85 12.94 3.75 -3.75
C ARG A 85 11.69 3.57 -2.90
N THR A 86 10.54 3.37 -3.54
CA THR A 86 9.29 3.10 -2.82
C THR A 86 9.29 1.71 -2.18
N ASP A 87 9.87 0.72 -2.86
CA ASP A 87 9.97 -0.64 -2.33
C ASP A 87 10.84 -0.70 -1.07
N GLU A 88 11.93 0.05 -1.00
CA GLU A 88 12.79 0.16 0.19
C GLU A 88 12.01 0.68 1.41
N LEU A 89 11.18 1.71 1.24
CA LEU A 89 10.32 2.25 2.30
C LEU A 89 9.27 1.23 2.75
N ILE A 90 8.69 0.48 1.80
CA ILE A 90 7.71 -0.56 2.14
C ILE A 90 8.39 -1.72 2.88
N GLU A 91 9.59 -2.15 2.47
CA GLU A 91 10.36 -3.15 3.22
C GLU A 91 10.64 -2.68 4.65
N GLU A 92 11.01 -1.42 4.82
CA GLU A 92 11.21 -0.84 6.13
C GLU A 92 9.94 -0.86 6.98
N ALA A 93 8.79 -0.48 6.41
CA ALA A 93 7.51 -0.52 7.11
C ALA A 93 7.16 -1.94 7.58
N TYR A 94 7.32 -2.97 6.73
CA TYR A 94 7.09 -4.36 7.11
C TYR A 94 8.06 -4.84 8.19
N ARG A 95 9.34 -4.48 8.07
CA ARG A 95 10.38 -4.77 9.08
C ARG A 95 10.03 -4.17 10.44
N LEU A 96 9.64 -2.89 10.48
CA LEU A 96 9.24 -2.20 11.71
C LEU A 96 7.91 -2.74 12.29
N ALA A 97 7.02 -3.23 11.44
CA ALA A 97 5.79 -3.88 11.87
C ALA A 97 6.04 -5.27 12.49
N GLY A 98 7.19 -5.90 12.23
CA GLY A 98 7.48 -7.28 12.64
C GLY A 98 6.68 -8.31 11.84
N VAL A 99 6.25 -7.95 10.62
CA VAL A 99 5.42 -8.79 9.74
C VAL A 99 6.22 -9.08 8.46
N PRO A 100 6.32 -10.35 8.01
CA PRO A 100 7.02 -10.65 6.77
C PRO A 100 6.26 -10.08 5.55
N ARG A 101 6.98 -9.42 4.64
CA ARG A 101 6.42 -8.94 3.37
C ARG A 101 6.27 -10.11 2.39
N LEU A 102 5.09 -10.71 2.36
CA LEU A 102 4.81 -11.89 1.51
C LEU A 102 4.56 -11.53 0.04
N TYR A 103 4.13 -10.31 -0.24
CA TYR A 103 3.71 -9.89 -1.58
C TYR A 103 4.36 -8.56 -1.97
N ARG A 104 4.87 -8.50 -3.19
CA ARG A 104 5.34 -7.26 -3.84
C ARG A 104 4.35 -6.87 -4.92
N VAL A 105 3.26 -6.22 -4.51
CA VAL A 105 2.24 -5.73 -5.45
C VAL A 105 2.57 -4.29 -5.85
N PHE A 106 2.42 -4.02 -7.15
CA PHE A 106 2.66 -2.71 -7.74
C PHE A 106 1.45 -2.29 -8.58
N ARG A 107 1.12 -1.00 -8.54
CA ARG A 107 0.11 -0.38 -9.40
C ARG A 107 0.70 0.84 -10.06
N PHE A 108 0.60 0.93 -11.38
CA PHE A 108 1.03 2.09 -12.13
C PHE A 108 0.18 3.31 -11.77
N PRO A 109 0.80 4.50 -11.60
CA PRO A 109 0.12 5.80 -11.65
C PRO A 109 -0.73 6.03 -12.90
#